data_AF-D3IF06-F1
#
_entry.id   AF-D3IF06-F1
#
_cell.length_a   1.000
_cell.length_b   1.000
_cell.length_c   1.000
_cell.angle_alpha   90.00
_cell.angle_beta   90.00
_cell.angle_gamma   90.00
#
_symmetry.space_group_name_H-M   'P 1'
#
loop_
_entity.id
_entity.type
_entity.pdbx_description
1 polymer ?
#
loop_
_entity_poly.entity_id
_entity_poly.type
_entity_poly.pdbx_seq_one_letter_code
_entity_poly.pdbx_strand_id
1 'polypeptide(L)' 'MMRLYHGTTSDFGEIDLTKSKPSKDFGRGFYLSAEVEQAKDFAQTRALLLVEHLKRL' A
#
# COMPACT_ATOMS: atom_id res chain seq x y z
N MET A 1 -13.72 -2.12 -19.34
CA MET A 1 -12.55 -2.59 -18.55
C MET A 1 -12.39 -1.65 -17.37
N MET A 2 -12.42 -2.16 -16.13
CA MET A 2 -12.26 -1.33 -14.92
C MET A 2 -10.78 -1.25 -14.52
N ARG A 3 -10.29 -0.05 -14.19
CA ARG A 3 -8.95 0.14 -13.60
C ARG A 3 -9.07 0.08 -12.08
N LEU A 4 -8.09 -0.56 -11.45
CA LEU A 4 -7.96 -0.66 -10.01
C LEU A 4 -6.63 -0.04 -9.58
N TYR A 5 -6.61 0.51 -8.37
CA TYR A 5 -5.51 1.30 -7.85
C TYR A 5 -5.03 0.72 -6.52
N HIS A 6 -3.71 0.64 -6.35
CA HIS A 6 -3.06 0.27 -5.09
C HIS A 6 -2.34 1.50 -4.52
N GLY A 7 -2.65 1.85 -3.28
CA GLY A 7 -1.92 2.86 -2.52
C GLY A 7 -0.69 2.27 -1.85
N THR A 8 0.49 2.81 -2.11
CA THR A 8 1.74 2.36 -1.47
C THR A 8 2.72 3.51 -1.26
N THR A 9 3.69 3.33 -0.38
CA THR A 9 4.84 4.22 -0.18
C THR A 9 6.11 3.65 -0.81
N SER A 10 6.01 2.57 -1.57
CA SER A 10 7.14 1.86 -2.18
C SER A 10 7.06 1.93 -3.69
N ASP A 11 8.17 2.23 -4.34
CA ASP A 11 8.24 2.19 -5.80
C ASP A 11 8.29 0.74 -6.34
N PHE A 12 7.53 0.50 -7.40
CA PHE A 12 7.62 -0.71 -8.21
C PHE A 12 7.14 -0.45 -9.64
N GLY A 13 7.85 -1.01 -10.62
CA GLY A 13 7.47 -0.92 -12.05
C GLY A 13 6.54 -2.04 -12.51
N GLU A 14 6.52 -3.16 -11.77
CA GLU A 14 5.71 -4.35 -12.07
C GLU A 14 5.14 -4.92 -10.77
N ILE A 15 4.03 -5.67 -10.89
CA ILE A 15 3.37 -6.29 -9.74
C ILE A 15 4.29 -7.36 -9.16
N ASP A 16 4.79 -7.09 -7.96
CA ASP A 16 5.63 -8.01 -7.19
C ASP A 16 5.00 -8.28 -5.83
N LEU A 17 4.34 -9.43 -5.69
CA LEU A 17 3.66 -9.82 -4.45
C LEU A 17 4.62 -10.01 -3.26
N THR A 18 5.93 -10.14 -3.50
CA THR A 18 6.94 -10.19 -2.42
C THR A 18 7.04 -8.86 -1.68
N LYS A 19 6.67 -7.73 -2.32
CA LYS A 19 6.61 -6.39 -1.71
C LYS A 19 5.38 -6.17 -0.82
N SER A 20 4.45 -7.12 -0.80
CA SER A 20 3.31 -7.05 0.13
C SER A 20 3.77 -7.30 1.58
N LYS A 21 3.03 -6.75 2.54
CA LYS A 21 3.33 -6.96 3.96
C LYS A 21 3.28 -8.47 4.29
N PRO A 22 4.29 -9.02 4.99
CA PRO A 22 4.26 -10.42 5.41
C PRO A 22 3.13 -10.69 6.40
N SER A 23 2.76 -11.97 6.52
CA SER A 23 1.85 -12.47 7.56
C SER A 23 0.43 -11.90 7.54
N LYS A 24 -0.14 -11.71 6.35
CA LYS A 24 -1.59 -11.47 6.23
C LYS A 24 -2.36 -12.78 6.24
N ASP A 25 -3.60 -12.74 6.75
CA ASP A 25 -4.49 -13.91 6.91
C ASP A 25 -4.76 -14.67 5.60
N PHE A 26 -4.65 -13.99 4.45
CA PHE A 26 -4.91 -14.55 3.11
C PHE A 26 -3.66 -14.64 2.22
N GLY A 27 -2.46 -14.54 2.81
CA GLY A 27 -1.20 -14.58 2.07
C GLY A 27 -0.80 -13.25 1.43
N ARG A 28 0.11 -13.33 0.45
CA ARG A 28 0.71 -12.14 -0.18
C ARG A 28 -0.24 -11.51 -1.19
N GLY A 29 -0.55 -10.23 -0.99
CA GLY A 29 -1.52 -9.52 -1.83
C GLY A 29 -1.59 -8.02 -1.55
N PHE A 30 -2.01 -7.29 -2.58
CA PHE A 30 -2.27 -5.86 -2.54
C PHE A 30 -3.76 -5.59 -2.39
N TYR A 31 -4.11 -4.64 -1.50
CA TYR A 31 -5.47 -4.12 -1.47
C TYR A 31 -5.66 -3.14 -2.62
N LEU A 32 -6.74 -3.30 -3.35
CA LEU A 32 -7.07 -2.51 -4.53
C LEU A 32 -8.35 -1.71 -4.28
N SER A 33 -8.42 -0.52 -4.85
CA SER A 33 -9.63 0.29 -4.90
C SER A 33 -10.02 0.62 -6.34
N ALA A 34 -11.31 0.76 -6.60
CA ALA A 34 -11.80 1.37 -7.85
C ALA A 34 -11.63 2.90 -7.85
N GLU A 35 -11.57 3.52 -6.65
CA GLU A 35 -11.46 4.96 -6.47
C GLU A 35 -10.00 5.35 -6.24
N VAL A 36 -9.45 6.17 -7.14
CA VAL A 36 -8.04 6.57 -7.07
C VAL A 36 -7.70 7.39 -5.82
N GLU A 37 -8.63 8.23 -5.35
CA GLU A 37 -8.42 9.02 -4.14
C GLU A 37 -8.32 8.13 -2.90
N GLN A 38 -9.12 7.07 -2.80
CA GLN A 38 -9.00 6.12 -1.69
C GLN A 38 -7.63 5.43 -1.67
N ALA A 39 -7.07 5.11 -2.85
CA ALA A 39 -5.72 4.57 -2.94
C ALA A 39 -4.65 5.59 -2.51
N LYS A 40 -4.81 6.86 -2.87
CA LYS A 40 -3.91 7.94 -2.43
C LYS A 40 -3.97 8.17 -0.92
N ASP A 41 -5.17 8.24 -0.34
CA ASP A 41 -5.38 8.41 1.09
C ASP A 41 -4.74 7.28 1.90
N PHE A 42 -4.83 6.05 1.39
CA PHE A 42 -4.17 4.90 1.99
C PHE A 42 -2.63 5.05 1.98
N ALA A 43 -2.05 5.47 0.85
CA ALA A 43 -0.61 5.71 0.74
C ALA A 43 -0.13 6.82 1.69
N GLN A 44 -0.87 7.94 1.77
CA GLN A 44 -0.56 9.06 2.65
C GLN A 44 -0.65 8.66 4.13
N THR A 45 -1.71 7.97 4.52
CA THR A 45 -1.88 7.46 5.89
C THR A 45 -0.72 6.53 6.28
N ARG A 46 -0.32 5.64 5.37
CA ARG A 46 0.83 4.76 5.59
C ARG A 46 2.14 5.54 5.73
N ALA A 47 2.36 6.58 4.93
CA ALA A 47 3.54 7.44 5.04
C ALA A 47 3.62 8.15 6.39
N LEU A 48 2.50 8.72 6.86
CA LEU A 48 2.43 9.39 8.16
C LEU A 48 2.75 8.43 9.31
N LEU A 49 2.15 7.24 9.31
CA LEU A 49 2.42 6.22 10.33
C LEU A 49 3.89 5.77 10.37
N LEU A 50 4.54 5.67 9.20
CA LEU A 50 5.97 5.37 9.12
C LEU A 50 6.81 6.50 9.73
N VAL A 51 6.49 7.76 9.40
CA VAL A 51 7.19 8.92 9.98
C VAL A 51 7.01 8.99 11.50
N GLU A 52 5.80 8.75 12.00
CA GLU A 52 5.56 8.73 13.45
C GLU A 52 6.30 7.59 14.16
N HIS A 53 6.41 6.42 13.53
CA HIS A 53 7.18 5.32 14.07
C HIS A 53 8.67 5.67 14.15
N LEU A 54 9.23 6.27 13.10
CA LEU A 54 10.63 6.70 13.05
C LEU A 54 10.96 7.78 14.09
N LYS A 55 10.03 8.69 14.40
CA LYS A 55 10.21 9.71 15.46
C LYS A 55 10.27 9.13 16.87
N ARG A 56 9.81 7.90 17.07
CA ARG A 56 9.78 7.22 18.38
C ARG A 56 10.99 6.31 18.61
N LEU A 57 11.86 6.18 17.62
CA LEU A 57 13.13 5.46 17.67
C LEU A 57 14.28 6.44 17.95
#